data_AF-A0A0Q6Z9B8-F1
#
_entry.id   AF-A0A0Q6Z9B8-F1
#
_cell.length_a   1.000
_cell.length_b   1.000
_cell.length_c   1.000
_cell.angle_alpha   90.00
_cell.angle_beta   90.00
_cell.angle_gamma   90.00
#
_symmetry.space_group_name_H-M   'P 1'
#
loop_
_entity.id
_entity.type
_entity.pdbx_description
1 polymer ?
#
loop_
_entity_poly.entity_id
_entity_poly.type
_entity_poly.pdbx_seq_one_letter_code
_entity_poly.pdbx_strand_id
1 'polypeptide(L)'
;MRSFGVARMPQPTPYDRQNSFSLHSAQNPSSPQRGTDLDIEFNAVKVSLDETQGNLKRIQSDDGRLAPGSVGRDQLDSSITIGFKSPLPWTTDTLYTVDVSTVFNEAKFYTALETHTSGAVFDASKWRLVADLSVAAALPDGGVTEAKIADAAVTSAKIATNAVVNSKIGASAVTTAKIADAAVTLVKMAAAVPAQLRDLILPAGLGPLPWSGASLPDGWDWADGGVLLSDTAFPALRQRYIDDSFPHGQDGSGNPKKPDGKGRSIFGKDNMGGSAAGRLTSAGSGVDGTTLGATGGAQSVVLVQANLPNVTFATAVAAGQGSHRHSYSVGQSAANGFETGPNPHLGSNAGTNTGFATLPAMTGTTPSGGSDTAHNNVPPALVCNLIIKAH
;
A
#
# COMPACT_ATOMS: atom_id res chain seq x y z
N MET A 1 55.99 3.63 -20.97
CA MET A 1 56.48 4.04 -22.31
C MET A 1 57.63 3.13 -22.69
N ARG A 2 57.41 2.16 -23.58
CA ARG A 2 58.51 1.37 -24.16
C ARG A 2 59.24 2.29 -25.13
N SER A 3 60.47 2.67 -24.79
CA SER A 3 61.37 3.35 -25.72
C SER A 3 61.58 2.41 -26.91
N PHE A 4 60.92 2.68 -28.03
CA PHE A 4 61.29 2.10 -29.30
C PHE A 4 62.65 2.69 -29.67
N GLY A 5 63.71 2.06 -29.18
CA GLY A 5 65.05 2.33 -29.66
C GLY A 5 65.07 1.98 -31.14
N VAL A 6 64.91 2.99 -31.99
CA VAL A 6 65.12 2.86 -33.43
C VAL A 6 66.56 2.37 -33.60
N ALA A 7 66.73 1.13 -34.02
CA ALA A 7 68.04 0.56 -34.30
C ALA A 7 68.71 1.42 -35.38
N ARG A 8 69.61 2.32 -34.97
CA ARG A 8 70.35 3.16 -35.91
C ARG A 8 71.18 2.25 -36.81
N MET A 9 71.13 2.54 -38.10
CA MET A 9 71.91 1.85 -39.11
C MET A 9 73.41 1.99 -38.79
N PRO A 10 74.15 0.87 -38.64
CA PRO A 10 75.59 0.93 -38.39
C PRO A 10 76.28 1.68 -39.53
N GLN A 11 77.17 2.62 -39.19
CA GLN A 11 77.98 3.29 -40.21
C GLN A 11 79.02 2.29 -40.75
N PRO A 12 79.28 2.27 -42.07
CA PRO A 12 80.35 1.45 -42.62
C PRO A 12 81.69 1.80 -41.96
N THR A 13 82.53 0.79 -41.76
CA THR A 13 83.89 0.95 -41.27
C THR A 13 84.65 1.84 -42.26
N PRO A 14 85.15 3.01 -41.83
CA PRO A 14 85.94 3.87 -42.71
C PRO A 14 87.18 3.13 -43.19
N TYR A 15 87.48 3.20 -44.48
CA TYR A 15 88.75 2.71 -44.98
C TYR A 15 89.88 3.61 -44.48
N ASP A 16 90.77 3.06 -43.66
CA ASP A 16 91.99 3.70 -43.19
C ASP A 16 93.20 2.98 -43.81
N ARG A 17 94.05 3.74 -44.50
CA ARG A 17 95.20 3.20 -45.22
C ARG A 17 96.33 2.97 -44.23
N GLN A 18 96.77 1.72 -44.09
CA GLN A 18 97.87 1.34 -43.21
C GLN A 18 99.23 1.43 -43.90
N ASN A 19 99.28 1.19 -45.20
CA ASN A 19 100.51 1.20 -46.01
C ASN A 19 100.35 2.05 -47.27
N SER A 20 101.30 2.95 -47.52
CA SER A 20 101.37 3.68 -48.79
C SER A 20 102.27 2.96 -49.80
N PHE A 21 101.72 2.64 -50.96
CA PHE A 21 102.46 2.05 -52.07
C PHE A 21 103.07 3.11 -53.01
N SER A 22 102.83 4.39 -52.78
CA SER A 22 103.39 5.47 -53.60
C SER A 22 104.91 5.49 -53.51
N LEU A 23 105.60 5.46 -54.66
CA LEU A 23 107.06 5.50 -54.74
C LEU A 23 107.80 4.36 -54.00
N HIS A 24 107.11 3.31 -53.55
CA HIS A 24 107.73 2.23 -52.76
C HIS A 24 108.86 1.54 -53.54
N SER A 25 108.62 1.21 -54.82
CA SER A 25 109.63 0.61 -55.70
C SER A 25 110.77 1.57 -56.07
N ALA A 26 110.52 2.89 -55.99
CA ALA A 26 111.55 3.91 -56.24
C ALA A 26 112.44 4.15 -55.00
N GLN A 27 111.88 3.98 -53.80
CA GLN A 27 112.59 4.17 -52.52
C GLN A 27 113.21 2.87 -51.97
N ASN A 28 112.71 1.70 -52.38
CA ASN A 28 113.20 0.38 -51.95
C ASN A 28 113.42 -0.56 -53.16
N PRO A 29 114.47 -0.35 -53.98
CA PRO A 29 114.64 -1.04 -55.27
C PRO A 29 114.93 -2.55 -55.16
N SER A 30 115.46 -3.00 -54.01
CA SER A 30 115.85 -4.38 -53.76
C SER A 30 114.86 -5.16 -52.89
N SER A 31 113.81 -4.51 -52.38
CA SER A 31 112.76 -5.15 -51.57
C SER A 31 111.43 -5.05 -52.32
N PRO A 32 110.92 -6.16 -52.89
CA PRO A 32 109.59 -6.15 -53.46
C PRO A 32 108.54 -5.88 -52.38
N GLN A 33 107.41 -5.29 -52.78
CA GLN A 33 106.28 -5.08 -51.88
C GLN A 33 105.82 -6.41 -51.29
N ARG A 34 105.54 -6.43 -49.99
CA ARG A 34 105.09 -7.65 -49.30
C ARG A 34 103.63 -7.90 -49.68
N GLY A 35 103.34 -9.07 -50.27
CA GLY A 35 101.96 -9.44 -50.65
C GLY A 35 100.98 -9.40 -49.47
N THR A 36 101.46 -9.70 -48.26
CA THR A 36 100.66 -9.60 -47.03
C THR A 36 100.12 -8.20 -46.77
N ASP A 37 100.89 -7.16 -47.11
CA ASP A 37 100.50 -5.78 -46.87
C ASP A 37 99.46 -5.32 -47.91
N LEU A 38 99.56 -5.82 -49.15
CA LEU A 38 98.55 -5.63 -50.19
C LEU A 38 97.23 -6.36 -49.85
N ASP A 39 97.31 -7.59 -49.37
CA ASP A 39 96.16 -8.38 -48.97
C ASP A 39 95.41 -7.73 -47.79
N ILE A 40 96.15 -7.19 -46.82
CA ILE A 40 95.56 -6.44 -45.70
C ILE A 40 94.80 -5.20 -46.21
N GLU A 41 95.39 -4.43 -47.11
CA GLU A 41 94.75 -3.25 -47.70
C GLU A 41 93.52 -3.61 -48.53
N PHE A 42 93.60 -4.65 -49.36
CA PHE A 42 92.47 -5.12 -50.14
C PHE A 42 91.34 -5.66 -49.26
N ASN A 43 91.66 -6.36 -48.18
CA ASN A 43 90.68 -6.81 -47.19
C ASN A 43 90.02 -5.63 -46.46
N ALA A 44 90.78 -4.59 -46.11
CA ALA A 44 90.23 -3.38 -45.49
C ALA A 44 89.25 -2.65 -46.44
N VAL A 45 89.61 -2.51 -47.72
CA VAL A 45 88.72 -1.97 -48.75
C VAL A 45 87.48 -2.85 -48.93
N LYS A 46 87.66 -4.17 -48.96
CA LYS A 46 86.56 -5.13 -49.11
C LYS A 46 85.55 -5.02 -47.98
N VAL A 47 86.00 -4.95 -46.72
CA VAL A 47 85.12 -4.79 -45.56
C VAL A 47 84.30 -3.49 -45.67
N SER A 48 84.95 -2.37 -45.97
CA SER A 48 84.27 -1.08 -46.11
C SER A 48 83.23 -1.09 -47.26
N LEU A 49 83.57 -1.72 -48.38
CA LEU A 49 82.69 -1.83 -49.55
C LEU A 49 81.49 -2.76 -49.28
N ASP A 50 81.72 -3.93 -48.69
CA ASP A 50 80.67 -4.91 -48.38
C ASP A 50 79.66 -4.33 -47.38
N GLU A 51 80.13 -3.60 -46.36
CA GLU A 51 79.27 -2.91 -45.40
C GLU A 51 78.47 -1.76 -46.04
N THR A 52 79.09 -0.99 -46.93
CA THR A 52 78.40 0.06 -47.70
C THR A 52 77.32 -0.53 -48.61
N GLN A 53 77.60 -1.63 -49.30
CA GLN A 53 76.61 -2.33 -50.13
C GLN A 53 75.48 -2.94 -49.29
N GLY A 54 75.81 -3.51 -48.13
CA GLY A 54 74.81 -4.01 -47.17
C GLY A 54 73.88 -2.89 -46.71
N ASN A 55 74.44 -1.70 -46.51
CA ASN A 55 73.69 -0.50 -46.16
C ASN A 55 72.77 -0.03 -47.30
N LEU A 56 73.27 0.02 -48.54
CA LEU A 56 72.46 0.38 -49.71
C LEU A 56 71.28 -0.59 -49.91
N LYS A 57 71.48 -1.90 -49.74
CA LYS A 57 70.40 -2.91 -49.82
C LYS A 57 69.26 -2.71 -48.82
N ARG A 58 69.51 -2.00 -47.71
CA ARG A 58 68.48 -1.67 -46.73
C ARG A 58 67.65 -0.45 -47.12
N ILE A 59 68.19 0.40 -48.00
CA ILE A 59 67.58 1.66 -48.42
C ILE A 59 66.95 1.53 -49.82
N GLN A 60 67.53 0.70 -50.70
CA GLN A 60 67.15 0.57 -52.10
C GLN A 60 66.59 -0.84 -52.38
N SER A 61 65.51 -0.93 -53.17
CA SER A 61 64.96 -2.17 -53.71
C SER A 61 65.69 -2.59 -55.00
N ASP A 62 65.51 -3.86 -55.41
CA ASP A 62 66.19 -4.45 -56.57
C ASP A 62 65.87 -3.73 -57.91
N ASP A 63 64.77 -2.98 -57.98
CA ASP A 63 64.36 -2.18 -59.14
C ASP A 63 64.99 -0.77 -59.17
N GLY A 64 65.89 -0.47 -58.23
CA GLY A 64 66.58 0.80 -58.12
C GLY A 64 65.79 1.89 -57.38
N ARG A 65 64.58 1.62 -56.89
CA ARG A 65 63.78 2.55 -56.09
C ARG A 65 64.12 2.46 -54.60
N LEU A 66 63.54 3.34 -53.79
CA LEU A 66 63.64 3.24 -52.33
C LEU A 66 62.86 2.03 -51.83
N ALA A 67 63.45 1.24 -50.92
CA ALA A 67 62.82 0.09 -50.31
C ALA A 67 61.56 0.50 -49.53
N PRO A 68 60.46 -0.27 -49.57
CA PRO A 68 59.26 0.02 -48.81
C PRO A 68 59.55 0.23 -47.32
N GLY A 69 59.01 1.30 -46.73
CA GLY A 69 59.24 1.63 -45.32
C GLY A 69 60.60 2.27 -45.00
N SER A 70 61.49 2.45 -45.99
CA SER A 70 62.74 3.21 -45.80
C SER A 70 62.50 4.71 -45.55
N VAL A 71 61.34 5.23 -45.97
CA VAL A 71 60.89 6.61 -45.77
C VAL A 71 59.65 6.63 -44.87
N GLY A 72 59.79 7.23 -43.70
CA GLY A 72 58.74 7.59 -42.76
C GLY A 72 58.40 9.08 -42.84
N ARG A 73 57.41 9.50 -42.03
CA ARG A 73 56.86 10.86 -42.08
C ARG A 73 57.90 11.96 -41.83
N ASP A 74 58.87 11.70 -40.97
CA ASP A 74 59.91 12.67 -40.60
C ASP A 74 60.98 12.87 -41.70
N GLN A 75 61.06 11.95 -42.67
CA GLN A 75 62.01 12.01 -43.79
C GLN A 75 61.44 12.74 -45.02
N LEU A 76 60.19 13.20 -44.93
CA LEU A 76 59.51 13.94 -45.97
C LEU A 76 59.58 15.43 -45.63
N ASP A 77 59.92 16.26 -46.62
CA ASP A 77 59.98 17.71 -46.45
C ASP A 77 58.62 18.25 -46.00
N SER A 78 58.60 19.23 -45.11
CA SER A 78 57.36 19.83 -44.58
C SER A 78 56.44 20.43 -45.66
N SER A 79 56.98 20.74 -46.85
CA SER A 79 56.22 21.19 -48.02
C SER A 79 55.55 20.04 -48.79
N ILE A 80 56.00 18.80 -48.61
CA ILE A 80 55.35 17.61 -49.18
C ILE A 80 54.10 17.35 -48.34
N THR A 81 52.95 17.66 -48.92
CA THR A 81 51.66 17.34 -48.33
C THR A 81 51.38 15.85 -48.52
N ILE A 82 51.81 15.05 -47.55
CA ILE A 82 51.50 13.62 -47.47
C ILE A 82 50.09 13.49 -46.90
N GLY A 83 49.11 13.53 -47.78
CA GLY A 83 47.72 13.26 -47.43
C GLY A 83 46.77 14.42 -47.70
N PHE A 84 45.60 14.04 -48.17
CA PHE A 84 44.28 14.45 -47.72
C PHE A 84 44.21 15.67 -46.78
N LYS A 85 43.47 16.70 -47.21
CA LYS A 85 42.97 17.78 -46.35
C LYS A 85 42.15 17.20 -45.19
N SER A 86 41.93 18.00 -44.13
CA SER A 86 40.97 17.65 -43.07
C SER A 86 39.62 17.27 -43.72
N PRO A 87 39.06 16.10 -43.40
CA PRO A 87 37.83 15.66 -44.01
C PRO A 87 36.69 16.61 -43.64
N LEU A 88 35.90 16.99 -44.62
CA LEU A 88 34.69 17.81 -44.43
C LEU A 88 33.46 16.97 -44.80
N PRO A 89 32.25 17.30 -44.30
CA PRO A 89 31.03 16.70 -44.84
C PRO A 89 30.96 16.90 -46.36
N TRP A 90 30.55 15.87 -47.10
CA TRP A 90 30.29 16.02 -48.53
C TRP A 90 29.16 17.04 -48.77
N THR A 91 29.38 17.93 -49.73
CA THR A 91 28.44 19.00 -50.10
C THR A 91 28.31 19.05 -51.62
N THR A 92 27.14 19.42 -52.12
CA THR A 92 26.87 19.63 -53.54
C THR A 92 27.50 20.95 -54.01
N ASP A 93 27.74 21.09 -55.32
CA ASP A 93 28.25 22.31 -55.96
C ASP A 93 29.60 22.82 -55.41
N THR A 94 30.41 21.91 -54.86
CA THR A 94 31.73 22.21 -54.30
C THR A 94 32.82 21.63 -55.19
N LEU A 95 33.85 22.44 -55.47
CA LEU A 95 35.05 21.98 -56.17
C LEU A 95 35.92 21.12 -55.24
N TYR A 96 36.16 19.88 -55.65
CA TYR A 96 37.07 18.95 -54.98
C TYR A 96 38.26 18.66 -55.89
N THR A 97 39.48 18.78 -55.35
CA THR A 97 40.74 18.59 -56.08
C THR A 97 41.29 17.19 -55.85
N VAL A 98 41.74 16.53 -56.92
CA VAL A 98 42.36 15.18 -56.87
C VAL A 98 43.45 15.09 -55.81
N ASP A 99 43.45 13.99 -55.06
CA ASP A 99 44.43 13.63 -54.01
C ASP A 99 44.62 14.65 -52.87
N VAL A 100 43.84 15.74 -52.87
CA VAL A 100 43.87 16.79 -51.84
C VAL A 100 42.55 16.80 -51.08
N SER A 101 41.42 16.83 -51.79
CA SER A 101 40.11 16.95 -51.19
C SER A 101 39.63 15.64 -50.60
N THR A 102 39.15 15.70 -49.36
CA THR A 102 38.56 14.56 -48.69
C THR A 102 37.24 14.89 -48.03
N VAL A 103 36.38 13.89 -47.97
CA VAL A 103 35.01 14.05 -47.48
C VAL A 103 34.56 12.88 -46.62
N PHE A 104 33.64 13.18 -45.71
CA PHE A 104 32.76 12.19 -45.13
C PHE A 104 31.44 12.18 -45.89
N ASN A 105 31.05 10.99 -46.34
CA ASN A 105 29.69 10.72 -46.77
C ASN A 105 29.17 9.57 -45.90
N GLU A 106 28.09 9.81 -45.16
CA GLU A 106 27.63 8.93 -44.08
C GLU A 106 28.76 8.63 -43.07
N ALA A 107 29.07 7.36 -42.82
CA ALA A 107 30.14 6.91 -41.92
C ALA A 107 31.43 6.51 -42.66
N LYS A 108 31.59 6.90 -43.92
CA LYS A 108 32.73 6.52 -44.77
C LYS A 108 33.60 7.71 -45.11
N PHE A 109 34.91 7.51 -45.00
CA PHE A 109 35.94 8.51 -45.29
C PHE A 109 36.48 8.30 -46.70
N TYR A 110 36.41 9.33 -47.55
CA TYR A 110 36.80 9.29 -48.96
C TYR A 110 37.83 10.35 -49.32
N THR A 111 38.62 10.07 -50.36
CA THR A 111 39.47 11.06 -51.06
C THR A 111 39.10 11.15 -52.52
N ALA A 112 39.18 12.35 -53.11
CA ALA A 112 38.90 12.56 -54.51
C ALA A 112 39.97 11.91 -55.40
N LEU A 113 39.53 11.11 -56.38
CA LEU A 113 40.38 10.49 -57.41
C LEU A 113 40.60 11.41 -58.61
N GLU A 114 39.74 12.42 -58.77
CA GLU A 114 39.72 13.33 -59.90
C GLU A 114 39.32 14.72 -59.41
N THR A 115 39.84 15.78 -60.03
CA THR A 115 39.35 17.13 -59.77
C THR A 115 37.99 17.30 -60.41
N HIS A 116 36.94 17.52 -59.61
CA HIS A 116 35.57 17.66 -60.10
C HIS A 116 34.76 18.59 -59.21
N THR A 117 33.71 19.19 -59.77
CA THR A 117 32.67 19.85 -58.97
C THR A 117 31.60 18.81 -58.63
N SER A 118 31.21 18.70 -57.35
CA SER A 118 30.20 17.73 -56.93
C SER A 118 28.83 18.05 -57.52
N GLY A 119 28.14 17.02 -58.03
CA GLY A 119 26.75 17.14 -58.47
C GLY A 119 25.76 16.96 -57.30
N ALA A 120 24.47 16.86 -57.63
CA ALA A 120 23.41 16.64 -56.64
C ALA A 120 23.46 15.28 -55.91
N VAL A 121 24.25 14.32 -56.43
CA VAL A 121 24.38 12.96 -55.89
C VAL A 121 25.86 12.61 -55.73
N PHE A 122 26.18 11.82 -54.70
CA PHE A 122 27.52 11.30 -54.47
C PHE A 122 27.90 10.27 -55.54
N ASP A 123 28.81 10.64 -56.43
CA ASP A 123 29.31 9.79 -57.52
C ASP A 123 30.53 9.00 -57.06
N ALA A 124 30.32 7.78 -56.55
CA ALA A 124 31.38 6.96 -55.97
C ALA A 124 32.55 6.62 -56.93
N SER A 125 32.37 6.75 -58.25
CA SER A 125 33.46 6.50 -59.21
C SER A 125 34.61 7.50 -59.10
N LYS A 126 34.32 8.72 -58.61
CA LYS A 126 35.28 9.82 -58.44
C LYS A 126 35.96 9.84 -57.08
N TRP A 127 35.69 8.84 -56.22
CA TRP A 127 36.15 8.81 -54.84
C TRP A 127 36.78 7.46 -54.48
N ARG A 128 37.90 7.51 -53.78
CA ARG A 128 38.52 6.34 -53.17
C ARG A 128 38.15 6.27 -51.70
N LEU A 129 37.59 5.13 -51.28
CA LEU A 129 37.35 4.83 -49.87
C LEU A 129 38.70 4.71 -49.15
N VAL A 130 38.89 5.48 -48.09
CA VAL A 130 40.07 5.45 -47.24
C VAL A 130 39.79 4.62 -45.98
N ALA A 131 38.62 4.79 -45.37
CA ALA A 131 38.19 4.00 -44.22
C ALA A 131 36.65 3.92 -44.12
N ASP A 132 36.15 2.77 -43.67
CA ASP A 132 34.73 2.58 -43.30
C ASP A 132 34.60 2.59 -41.78
N LEU A 133 33.88 3.58 -41.25
CA LEU A 133 33.65 3.77 -39.81
C LEU A 133 32.22 3.39 -39.40
N SER A 134 31.45 2.72 -40.27
CA SER A 134 30.06 2.30 -39.98
C SER A 134 29.95 1.38 -38.75
N VAL A 135 31.01 0.62 -38.43
CA VAL A 135 31.05 -0.26 -37.25
C VAL A 135 31.25 0.53 -35.94
N ALA A 136 31.68 1.78 -35.99
CA ALA A 136 32.02 2.59 -34.81
C ALA A 136 30.88 3.52 -34.32
N ALA A 137 29.80 3.68 -35.10
CA ALA A 137 28.86 4.80 -34.88
C ALA A 137 27.47 4.44 -34.30
N ALA A 138 27.11 3.17 -34.15
CA ALA A 138 25.84 2.80 -33.54
C ALA A 138 26.09 1.98 -32.28
N LEU A 139 25.70 2.51 -31.11
CA LEU A 139 25.38 1.62 -30.00
C LEU A 139 24.25 0.71 -30.51
N PRO A 140 24.48 -0.60 -30.66
CA PRO A 140 23.42 -1.49 -31.10
C PRO A 140 22.27 -1.44 -30.08
N ASP A 141 21.07 -1.86 -30.49
CA ASP A 141 19.97 -2.01 -29.54
C ASP A 141 20.39 -2.98 -28.42
N GLY A 142 20.10 -2.63 -27.16
CA GLY A 142 20.63 -3.33 -25.98
C GLY A 142 22.15 -3.19 -25.74
N GLY A 143 22.83 -2.33 -26.52
CA GLY A 143 24.28 -2.13 -26.44
C GLY A 143 24.76 -1.49 -25.15
N VAL A 144 23.88 -0.85 -24.39
CA VAL A 144 24.14 -0.38 -23.01
C VAL A 144 23.60 -1.41 -22.04
N THR A 145 24.49 -2.25 -21.50
CA THR A 145 24.17 -3.22 -20.46
C THR A 145 24.46 -2.64 -19.07
N GLU A 146 24.01 -3.31 -18.02
CA GLU A 146 24.26 -2.90 -16.63
C GLU A 146 25.75 -2.69 -16.35
N ALA A 147 26.62 -3.58 -16.81
CA ALA A 147 28.08 -3.46 -16.64
C ALA A 147 28.71 -2.21 -17.31
N LYS A 148 28.01 -1.58 -18.26
CA LYS A 148 28.46 -0.33 -18.91
C LYS A 148 27.99 0.92 -18.18
N ILE A 149 27.11 0.78 -17.18
CA ILE A 149 26.63 1.86 -16.33
C ILE A 149 27.26 1.64 -14.96
N ALA A 150 28.21 2.51 -14.59
CA ALA A 150 28.78 2.45 -13.25
C ALA A 150 27.70 2.70 -12.18
N ASP A 151 27.91 2.15 -10.98
CA ASP A 151 27.01 2.36 -9.85
C ASP A 151 26.78 3.86 -9.59
N ALA A 152 25.51 4.23 -9.36
CA ALA A 152 25.07 5.61 -9.20
C ALA A 152 25.37 6.57 -10.38
N ALA A 153 25.77 6.05 -11.55
CA ALA A 153 26.03 6.90 -12.70
C ALA A 153 24.79 7.62 -13.23
N VAL A 154 23.58 7.07 -13.04
CA VAL A 154 22.31 7.70 -13.42
C VAL A 154 21.71 8.40 -12.19
N THR A 155 22.00 9.70 -12.06
CA THR A 155 21.43 10.55 -11.01
C THR A 155 20.12 11.18 -11.48
N SER A 156 19.37 11.79 -10.56
CA SER A 156 18.11 12.49 -10.88
C SER A 156 18.28 13.57 -11.95
N ALA A 157 19.41 14.28 -11.98
CA ALA A 157 19.71 15.30 -12.99
C ALA A 157 19.86 14.73 -14.42
N LYS A 158 20.15 13.43 -14.56
CA LYS A 158 20.25 12.72 -15.85
C LYS A 158 18.91 12.13 -16.28
N ILE A 159 17.90 12.17 -15.42
CA ILE A 159 16.54 11.70 -15.71
C ILE A 159 15.68 12.95 -15.93
N ALA A 160 15.22 13.15 -17.16
CA ALA A 160 14.31 14.25 -17.46
C ALA A 160 13.01 14.14 -16.64
N THR A 161 12.39 15.27 -16.33
CA THR A 161 11.08 15.30 -15.69
C THR A 161 10.08 14.46 -16.48
N ASN A 162 9.30 13.63 -15.78
CA ASN A 162 8.33 12.70 -16.37
C ASN A 162 8.92 11.59 -17.27
N ALA A 163 10.23 11.37 -17.27
CA ALA A 163 10.84 10.28 -18.05
C ALA A 163 10.45 8.88 -17.53
N VAL A 164 10.23 8.75 -16.22
CA VAL A 164 9.75 7.51 -15.59
C VAL A 164 8.22 7.52 -15.53
N VAL A 165 7.59 6.97 -16.56
CA VAL A 165 6.13 6.80 -16.65
C VAL A 165 5.69 5.42 -16.15
N ASN A 166 4.39 5.21 -15.95
CA ASN A 166 3.83 3.96 -15.42
C ASN A 166 4.32 2.71 -16.16
N SER A 167 4.39 2.75 -17.50
CA SER A 167 4.87 1.61 -18.31
C SER A 167 6.35 1.30 -18.15
N LYS A 168 7.12 2.20 -17.52
CA LYS A 168 8.55 2.02 -17.20
C LYS A 168 8.76 1.47 -15.77
N ILE A 169 7.70 1.38 -14.97
CA ILE A 169 7.73 0.80 -13.63
C ILE A 169 7.11 -0.59 -13.71
N GLY A 170 7.92 -1.63 -13.51
CA GLY A 170 7.44 -3.00 -13.50
C GLY A 170 6.47 -3.28 -12.35
N ALA A 171 5.65 -4.33 -12.50
CA ALA A 171 4.82 -4.82 -11.40
C ALA A 171 5.70 -5.15 -10.18
N SER A 172 5.27 -4.73 -8.99
CA SER A 172 6.00 -4.92 -7.73
C SER A 172 7.39 -4.25 -7.68
N ALA A 173 7.74 -3.39 -8.64
CA ALA A 173 9.04 -2.71 -8.64
C ALA A 173 9.17 -1.71 -7.48
N VAL A 174 8.06 -1.13 -7.01
CA VAL A 174 8.00 -0.25 -5.85
C VAL A 174 7.58 -1.08 -4.63
N THR A 175 8.55 -1.46 -3.81
CA THR A 175 8.33 -2.19 -2.55
C THR A 175 8.18 -1.22 -1.38
N THR A 176 7.72 -1.71 -0.24
CA THR A 176 7.58 -0.90 1.00
C THR A 176 8.88 -0.21 1.38
N ALA A 177 10.02 -0.91 1.31
CA ALA A 177 11.34 -0.34 1.61
C ALA A 177 11.78 0.79 0.65
N LYS A 178 11.17 0.90 -0.54
CA LYS A 178 11.44 1.98 -1.51
C LYS A 178 10.55 3.20 -1.29
N ILE A 179 9.56 3.11 -0.41
CA ILE A 179 8.64 4.20 -0.06
C ILE A 179 9.05 4.71 1.32
N ALA A 180 9.42 5.99 1.41
CA ALA A 180 9.69 6.60 2.71
C ALA A 180 8.42 6.68 3.56
N ASP A 181 8.60 6.65 4.88
CA ASP A 181 7.49 6.81 5.82
C ASP A 181 6.71 8.10 5.54
N ALA A 182 5.39 8.01 5.60
CA ALA A 182 4.45 9.10 5.28
C ALA A 182 4.52 9.66 3.84
N ALA A 183 5.29 9.05 2.91
CA ALA A 183 5.34 9.50 1.53
C ALA A 183 3.98 9.36 0.81
N VAL A 184 3.16 8.38 1.22
CA VAL A 184 1.78 8.19 0.75
C VAL A 184 0.83 8.86 1.73
N THR A 185 0.21 9.97 1.32
CA THR A 185 -0.75 10.72 2.12
C THR A 185 -2.18 10.32 1.78
N LEU A 186 -3.14 10.65 2.64
CA LEU A 186 -4.57 10.36 2.41
C LEU A 186 -5.08 10.90 1.07
N VAL A 187 -4.62 12.08 0.64
CA VAL A 187 -4.96 12.66 -0.68
C VAL A 187 -4.48 11.76 -1.82
N LYS A 188 -3.31 11.13 -1.67
CA LYS A 188 -2.78 10.16 -2.66
C LYS A 188 -3.55 8.83 -2.63
N MET A 189 -4.28 8.55 -1.56
CA MET A 189 -5.14 7.37 -1.39
C MET A 189 -6.62 7.65 -1.68
N ALA A 190 -7.00 8.89 -1.99
CA ALA A 190 -8.40 9.32 -2.01
C ALA A 190 -9.27 8.59 -3.05
N ALA A 191 -8.67 8.00 -4.09
CA ALA A 191 -9.40 7.21 -5.09
C ALA A 191 -9.63 5.74 -4.67
N ALA A 192 -8.91 5.25 -3.66
CA ALA A 192 -9.01 3.89 -3.17
C ALA A 192 -8.49 3.85 -1.74
N VAL A 193 -9.31 4.24 -0.76
CA VAL A 193 -9.08 3.76 0.62
C VAL A 193 -9.42 2.28 0.56
N PRO A 194 -8.42 1.37 0.60
CA PRO A 194 -8.69 -0.05 0.46
C PRO A 194 -9.55 -0.50 1.65
N ALA A 195 -10.42 -1.49 1.46
CA ALA A 195 -11.23 -2.06 2.55
C ALA A 195 -10.37 -2.39 3.79
N GLN A 196 -9.13 -2.82 3.56
CA GLN A 196 -8.11 -3.13 4.55
C GLN A 196 -7.77 -1.97 5.50
N LEU A 197 -7.86 -0.70 5.07
CA LEU A 197 -7.69 0.45 5.96
C LEU A 197 -8.97 0.81 6.72
N ARG A 198 -10.14 0.42 6.21
CA ARG A 198 -11.44 0.68 6.84
C ARG A 198 -11.64 -0.19 8.08
N ASP A 199 -11.01 -1.36 8.10
CA ASP A 199 -11.14 -2.35 9.16
C ASP A 199 -10.04 -2.19 10.24
N LEU A 200 -9.02 -1.37 9.95
CA LEU A 200 -7.92 -1.08 10.87
C LEU A 200 -8.32 -0.11 12.00
N ILE A 201 -9.36 0.71 11.80
CA ILE A 201 -9.80 1.72 12.78
C ILE A 201 -11.04 1.26 13.57
N LEU A 202 -11.98 0.56 12.92
CA LEU A 202 -13.21 0.07 13.54
C LEU A 202 -13.45 -1.38 13.12
N PRO A 203 -13.51 -2.35 14.05
CA PRO A 203 -13.70 -3.75 13.70
C PRO A 203 -15.13 -4.02 13.20
N ALA A 204 -15.27 -5.00 12.31
CA ALA A 204 -16.56 -5.56 11.94
C ALA A 204 -17.35 -6.00 13.18
N GLY A 205 -18.64 -5.71 13.21
CA GLY A 205 -19.53 -5.99 14.34
C GLY A 205 -19.55 -4.92 15.42
N LEU A 206 -18.76 -3.85 15.28
CA LEU A 206 -18.91 -2.66 16.13
C LEU A 206 -20.31 -2.06 15.96
N GLY A 207 -21.00 -1.87 17.09
CA GLY A 207 -22.35 -1.30 17.16
C GLY A 207 -23.33 -2.23 17.88
N PRO A 208 -24.63 -1.87 17.90
CA PRO A 208 -25.27 -0.80 17.14
C PRO A 208 -24.89 0.62 17.61
N LEU A 209 -24.73 1.55 16.66
CA LEU A 209 -24.44 2.96 16.92
C LEU A 209 -25.54 3.88 16.37
N PRO A 210 -25.84 5.01 17.05
CA PRO A 210 -26.74 6.04 16.53
C PRO A 210 -26.28 6.63 15.19
N TRP A 211 -27.22 6.77 14.26
CA TRP A 211 -27.02 7.38 12.94
C TRP A 211 -28.19 8.29 12.60
N SER A 212 -27.90 9.54 12.25
CA SER A 212 -28.92 10.55 11.93
C SER A 212 -29.22 10.67 10.43
N GLY A 213 -28.46 9.99 9.57
CA GLY A 213 -28.65 10.03 8.11
C GLY A 213 -29.73 9.06 7.62
N ALA A 214 -30.37 9.39 6.50
CA ALA A 214 -31.37 8.53 5.85
C ALA A 214 -30.76 7.37 5.05
N SER A 215 -29.56 7.57 4.48
CA SER A 215 -28.82 6.55 3.74
C SER A 215 -27.72 5.95 4.59
N LEU A 216 -27.39 4.70 4.30
CA LEU A 216 -26.35 3.97 4.97
C LEU A 216 -24.96 4.39 4.42
N PRO A 217 -23.98 4.73 5.27
CA PRO A 217 -22.61 4.95 4.82
C PRO A 217 -22.00 3.64 4.30
N ASP A 218 -21.09 3.72 3.33
CA ASP A 218 -20.50 2.53 2.73
C ASP A 218 -19.99 1.56 3.78
N GLY A 219 -20.37 0.29 3.62
CA GLY A 219 -20.02 -0.85 4.48
C GLY A 219 -20.26 -0.67 6.00
N TRP A 220 -21.25 0.15 6.30
CA TRP A 220 -22.09 -0.13 7.45
C TRP A 220 -23.21 -1.08 7.02
N ASP A 221 -24.03 -1.50 7.95
CA ASP A 221 -25.32 -2.15 7.67
C ASP A 221 -26.33 -1.74 8.74
N TRP A 222 -27.62 -1.86 8.46
CA TRP A 222 -28.67 -1.54 9.42
C TRP A 222 -28.70 -2.57 10.55
N ALA A 223 -28.89 -2.09 11.79
CA ALA A 223 -29.16 -2.93 12.95
C ALA A 223 -30.65 -3.30 13.01
N ASP A 224 -31.12 -4.04 12.01
CA ASP A 224 -32.55 -4.31 11.76
C ASP A 224 -32.98 -5.74 12.09
N GLY A 225 -32.11 -6.57 12.65
CA GLY A 225 -32.40 -7.99 12.90
C GLY A 225 -32.33 -8.88 11.65
N GLY A 226 -31.91 -8.35 10.50
CA GLY A 226 -31.76 -9.09 9.25
C GLY A 226 -30.76 -10.25 9.36
N VAL A 227 -30.88 -11.21 8.46
CA VAL A 227 -30.04 -12.42 8.43
C VAL A 227 -28.80 -12.18 7.56
N LEU A 228 -27.64 -12.61 8.06
CA LEU A 228 -26.37 -12.61 7.32
C LEU A 228 -26.24 -13.93 6.54
N LEU A 229 -26.76 -13.93 5.32
CA LEU A 229 -26.67 -15.06 4.40
C LEU A 229 -25.21 -15.35 4.00
N SER A 230 -24.93 -16.56 3.51
CA SER A 230 -23.59 -16.97 3.08
C SER A 230 -23.01 -16.13 1.93
N ASP A 231 -23.87 -15.55 1.10
CA ASP A 231 -23.55 -14.67 -0.02
C ASP A 231 -23.65 -13.18 0.35
N THR A 232 -23.76 -12.87 1.64
CA THR A 232 -23.78 -11.49 2.13
C THR A 232 -22.54 -10.73 1.63
N ALA A 233 -22.73 -9.44 1.32
CA ALA A 233 -21.65 -8.54 0.98
C ALA A 233 -20.63 -8.33 2.12
N PHE A 234 -20.92 -8.86 3.31
CA PHE A 234 -20.18 -8.66 4.56
C PHE A 234 -19.69 -9.99 5.19
N PRO A 235 -18.79 -10.73 4.52
CA PRO A 235 -18.37 -12.06 4.98
C PRO A 235 -17.59 -12.02 6.30
N ALA A 236 -16.85 -10.94 6.59
CA ALA A 236 -16.10 -10.78 7.84
C ALA A 236 -17.03 -10.67 9.06
N LEU A 237 -18.06 -9.81 8.99
CA LEU A 237 -19.09 -9.70 10.03
C LEU A 237 -19.81 -11.04 10.26
N ARG A 238 -20.19 -11.73 9.17
CA ARG A 238 -20.84 -13.04 9.25
C ARG A 238 -19.97 -14.03 10.00
N GLN A 239 -18.69 -14.16 9.62
CA GLN A 239 -17.78 -15.11 10.25
C GLN A 239 -17.61 -14.81 11.74
N ARG A 240 -17.43 -13.54 12.10
CA ARG A 240 -17.34 -13.12 13.51
C ARG A 240 -18.57 -13.53 14.33
N TYR A 241 -19.78 -13.38 13.80
CA TYR A 241 -20.99 -13.77 14.52
C TYR A 241 -21.20 -15.29 14.60
N ILE A 242 -20.63 -16.06 13.67
CA ILE A 242 -20.56 -17.52 13.77
C ILE A 242 -19.60 -17.91 14.89
N ASP A 243 -18.40 -17.31 14.91
CA ASP A 243 -17.37 -17.57 15.93
C ASP A 243 -17.88 -17.18 17.33
N ASP A 244 -18.62 -16.08 17.45
CA ASP A 244 -19.29 -15.63 18.68
C ASP A 244 -20.56 -16.45 19.03
N SER A 245 -20.81 -17.57 18.37
CA SER A 245 -21.94 -18.47 18.63
C SER A 245 -23.32 -17.80 18.51
N PHE A 246 -23.52 -17.00 17.46
CA PHE A 246 -24.79 -16.37 17.10
C PHE A 246 -25.34 -15.41 18.20
N PRO A 247 -24.64 -14.30 18.50
CA PRO A 247 -24.97 -13.42 19.63
C PRO A 247 -26.36 -12.77 19.56
N HIS A 248 -27.03 -12.78 18.41
CA HIS A 248 -28.40 -12.28 18.24
C HIS A 248 -29.34 -13.35 17.67
N GLY A 249 -28.96 -14.62 17.82
CA GLY A 249 -29.65 -15.76 17.26
C GLY A 249 -29.35 -16.00 15.78
N GLN A 250 -30.03 -17.00 15.23
CA GLN A 250 -29.89 -17.45 13.85
C GLN A 250 -31.27 -17.69 13.21
N ASP A 251 -31.28 -17.90 11.90
CA ASP A 251 -32.48 -18.23 11.11
C ASP A 251 -32.88 -19.71 11.17
N GLY A 252 -32.10 -20.55 11.85
CA GLY A 252 -32.29 -22.00 11.91
C GLY A 252 -31.55 -22.78 10.81
N SER A 253 -30.90 -22.09 9.87
CA SER A 253 -30.08 -22.68 8.80
C SER A 253 -28.57 -22.42 9.00
N GLY A 254 -28.15 -21.98 10.19
CA GLY A 254 -26.76 -21.63 10.47
C GLY A 254 -26.37 -20.20 10.05
N ASN A 255 -27.32 -19.36 9.63
CA ASN A 255 -27.02 -17.96 9.30
C ASN A 255 -27.26 -17.06 10.52
N PRO A 256 -26.24 -16.30 10.97
CA PRO A 256 -26.41 -15.36 12.07
C PRO A 256 -27.38 -14.24 11.75
N LYS A 257 -28.08 -13.75 12.77
CA LYS A 257 -28.86 -12.50 12.71
C LYS A 257 -28.02 -11.33 13.17
N LYS A 258 -28.32 -10.16 12.61
CA LYS A 258 -27.85 -8.86 13.09
C LYS A 258 -28.59 -8.47 14.38
N PRO A 259 -28.05 -7.54 15.20
CA PRO A 259 -28.84 -6.93 16.27
C PRO A 259 -30.11 -6.28 15.71
N ASP A 260 -31.23 -6.40 16.41
CA ASP A 260 -32.48 -5.71 16.09
C ASP A 260 -32.69 -4.50 17.01
N GLY A 261 -32.30 -3.32 16.54
CA GLY A 261 -32.41 -2.06 17.27
C GLY A 261 -33.74 -1.33 17.09
N LYS A 262 -34.65 -1.82 16.25
CA LYS A 262 -35.86 -1.07 15.86
C LYS A 262 -36.78 -0.87 17.08
N GLY A 263 -36.94 0.39 17.50
CA GLY A 263 -37.80 0.76 18.64
C GLY A 263 -37.30 0.24 19.99
N ARG A 264 -36.02 -0.15 20.10
CA ARG A 264 -35.46 -0.73 21.33
C ARG A 264 -34.43 0.19 21.97
N SER A 265 -34.44 0.20 23.29
CA SER A 265 -33.33 0.70 24.09
C SER A 265 -32.25 -0.37 24.17
N ILE A 266 -30.99 0.03 23.97
CA ILE A 266 -29.84 -0.88 24.06
C ILE A 266 -29.19 -0.69 25.43
N PHE A 267 -28.92 -1.80 26.12
CA PHE A 267 -28.22 -1.83 27.39
C PHE A 267 -26.90 -2.59 27.24
N GLY A 268 -25.91 -2.22 28.05
CA GLY A 268 -24.70 -3.03 28.18
C GLY A 268 -25.03 -4.40 28.77
N LYS A 269 -24.35 -5.45 28.30
CA LYS A 269 -24.49 -6.81 28.84
C LYS A 269 -24.08 -6.79 30.32
N ASP A 270 -24.99 -7.20 31.21
CA ASP A 270 -24.87 -6.99 32.66
C ASP A 270 -23.66 -7.71 33.29
N ASN A 271 -23.12 -8.71 32.61
CA ASN A 271 -21.96 -9.46 33.06
C ASN A 271 -20.65 -9.12 32.31
N MET A 272 -20.72 -8.49 31.13
CA MET A 272 -19.56 -8.22 30.25
C MET A 272 -18.61 -9.43 30.07
N GLY A 273 -19.14 -10.67 30.13
CA GLY A 273 -18.35 -11.91 30.07
C GLY A 273 -17.85 -12.46 31.41
N GLY A 274 -18.05 -11.74 32.52
CA GLY A 274 -17.79 -12.18 33.90
C GLY A 274 -19.07 -12.53 34.67
N SER A 275 -19.11 -12.17 35.96
CA SER A 275 -20.31 -12.30 36.80
C SER A 275 -21.30 -11.16 36.56
N ALA A 276 -22.60 -11.46 36.65
CA ALA A 276 -23.66 -10.46 36.48
C ALA A 276 -23.64 -9.40 37.60
N ALA A 277 -23.77 -8.12 37.23
CA ALA A 277 -23.85 -7.01 38.17
C ALA A 277 -25.24 -6.87 38.83
N GLY A 278 -26.27 -7.56 38.32
CA GLY A 278 -27.63 -7.56 38.84
C GLY A 278 -28.43 -6.30 38.52
N ARG A 279 -27.95 -5.45 37.60
CA ARG A 279 -28.62 -4.18 37.26
C ARG A 279 -29.74 -4.37 36.24
N LEU A 280 -29.64 -5.40 35.39
CA LEU A 280 -30.66 -5.78 34.42
C LEU A 280 -30.98 -7.27 34.55
N THR A 281 -32.04 -7.59 35.27
CA THR A 281 -32.45 -8.98 35.54
C THR A 281 -33.78 -9.31 34.86
N SER A 282 -33.96 -10.57 34.47
CA SER A 282 -35.21 -11.05 33.87
C SER A 282 -36.40 -10.85 34.81
N ALA A 283 -36.23 -11.12 36.11
CA ALA A 283 -37.27 -10.93 37.11
C ALA A 283 -37.70 -9.47 37.30
N GLY A 284 -36.77 -8.51 37.23
CA GLY A 284 -37.08 -7.10 37.44
C GLY A 284 -37.50 -6.35 36.17
N SER A 285 -36.87 -6.66 35.03
CA SER A 285 -37.01 -5.90 33.77
C SER A 285 -37.74 -6.66 32.66
N GLY A 286 -37.94 -7.97 32.83
CA GLY A 286 -38.42 -8.84 31.75
C GLY A 286 -37.37 -9.11 30.66
N VAL A 287 -36.10 -8.72 30.87
CA VAL A 287 -34.98 -8.93 29.96
C VAL A 287 -33.87 -9.67 30.69
N ASP A 288 -33.34 -10.74 30.09
CA ASP A 288 -32.12 -11.38 30.59
C ASP A 288 -30.89 -10.56 30.20
N GLY A 289 -30.38 -9.75 31.14
CA GLY A 289 -29.20 -8.90 30.91
C GLY A 289 -27.89 -9.66 30.69
N THR A 290 -27.85 -10.97 30.93
CA THR A 290 -26.63 -11.79 30.74
C THR A 290 -26.53 -12.42 29.36
N THR A 291 -27.59 -12.36 28.57
CA THR A 291 -27.68 -12.96 27.24
C THR A 291 -27.67 -11.86 26.17
N LEU A 292 -26.71 -11.91 25.24
CA LEU A 292 -26.71 -10.98 24.10
C LEU A 292 -27.94 -11.27 23.22
N GLY A 293 -28.55 -10.21 22.71
CA GLY A 293 -29.76 -10.33 21.89
C GLY A 293 -31.04 -10.68 22.67
N ALA A 294 -31.00 -10.80 24.00
CA ALA A 294 -32.21 -10.92 24.80
C ALA A 294 -33.08 -9.67 24.62
N THR A 295 -34.38 -9.87 24.46
CA THR A 295 -35.35 -8.79 24.27
C THR A 295 -36.48 -8.90 25.28
N GLY A 296 -37.10 -7.77 25.61
CA GLY A 296 -38.20 -7.68 26.57
C GLY A 296 -38.50 -6.22 26.91
N GLY A 297 -39.16 -6.01 28.05
CA GLY A 297 -39.69 -4.70 28.45
C GLY A 297 -41.05 -4.37 27.82
N ALA A 298 -41.67 -3.30 28.29
CA ALA A 298 -42.98 -2.84 27.83
C ALA A 298 -43.02 -1.31 27.72
N GLN A 299 -43.61 -0.79 26.63
CA GLN A 299 -43.79 0.65 26.41
C GLN A 299 -44.84 1.27 27.35
N SER A 300 -45.74 0.45 27.87
CA SER A 300 -46.81 0.86 28.78
C SER A 300 -46.99 -0.17 29.86
N VAL A 301 -47.34 0.27 31.06
CA VAL A 301 -47.63 -0.61 32.20
C VAL A 301 -49.01 -0.29 32.76
N VAL A 302 -49.74 -1.33 33.14
CA VAL A 302 -51.04 -1.23 33.82
C VAL A 302 -50.79 -1.35 35.32
N LEU A 303 -51.39 -0.46 36.11
CA LEU A 303 -51.38 -0.60 37.57
C LEU A 303 -52.29 -1.78 37.92
N VAL A 304 -51.75 -2.82 38.55
CA VAL A 304 -52.57 -3.89 39.11
C VAL A 304 -52.94 -3.56 40.55
N GLN A 305 -53.99 -4.20 41.07
CA GLN A 305 -54.47 -3.98 42.45
C GLN A 305 -53.36 -4.09 43.51
N ALA A 306 -52.37 -4.95 43.29
CA ALA A 306 -51.21 -5.11 44.17
C ALA A 306 -50.29 -3.87 44.24
N ASN A 307 -50.38 -2.94 43.29
CA ASN A 307 -49.62 -1.69 43.25
C ASN A 307 -50.35 -0.51 43.91
N LEU A 308 -51.61 -0.66 44.31
CA LEU A 308 -52.35 0.40 45.00
C LEU A 308 -51.90 0.52 46.47
N PRO A 309 -51.92 1.73 47.06
CA PRO A 309 -51.65 1.90 48.48
C PRO A 309 -52.59 1.04 49.32
N ASN A 310 -52.05 0.41 50.36
CA ASN A 310 -52.88 -0.30 51.33
C ASN A 310 -53.65 0.72 52.18
N VAL A 311 -54.93 0.93 51.89
CA VAL A 311 -55.81 1.80 52.68
C VAL A 311 -56.61 0.95 53.66
N THR A 312 -56.39 1.20 54.95
CA THR A 312 -57.21 0.61 56.02
C THR A 312 -58.25 1.64 56.44
N PHE A 313 -59.52 1.39 56.12
CA PHE A 313 -60.61 2.20 56.64
C PHE A 313 -60.98 1.71 58.04
N ALA A 314 -60.78 2.56 59.05
CA ALA A 314 -61.21 2.25 60.42
C ALA A 314 -62.73 2.38 60.52
N THR A 315 -63.46 1.26 60.55
CA THR A 315 -64.88 1.25 60.91
C THR A 315 -65.00 1.04 62.42
N ALA A 316 -65.17 2.12 63.17
CA ALA A 316 -65.54 2.05 64.57
C ALA A 316 -67.08 2.04 64.69
N VAL A 317 -67.68 0.85 64.78
CA VAL A 317 -69.07 0.74 65.23
C VAL A 317 -69.05 0.70 66.75
N ALA A 318 -69.41 1.81 67.39
CA ALA A 318 -69.52 1.86 68.85
C ALA A 318 -70.54 0.81 69.33
N ALA A 319 -70.23 0.12 70.44
CA ALA A 319 -71.11 -0.88 71.02
C ALA A 319 -72.51 -0.28 71.27
N GLY A 320 -73.56 -0.91 70.72
CA GLY A 320 -74.95 -0.48 70.87
C GLY A 320 -75.54 0.29 69.68
N GLN A 321 -74.76 0.65 68.64
CA GLN A 321 -75.35 1.21 67.43
C GLN A 321 -76.18 0.15 66.68
N GLY A 322 -77.46 0.47 66.42
CA GLY A 322 -78.46 -0.45 65.87
C GLY A 322 -79.23 -1.26 66.91
N SER A 323 -78.80 -1.25 68.18
CA SER A 323 -79.57 -1.82 69.28
C SER A 323 -80.81 -0.95 69.54
N HIS A 324 -81.97 -1.54 69.38
CA HIS A 324 -83.24 -0.93 69.75
C HIS A 324 -84.00 -1.91 70.65
N ARG A 325 -84.84 -1.36 71.54
CA ARG A 325 -85.69 -2.14 72.44
C ARG A 325 -87.13 -2.09 71.93
N HIS A 326 -87.76 -3.24 71.83
CA HIS A 326 -89.20 -3.32 71.67
C HIS A 326 -89.81 -3.56 73.05
N SER A 327 -90.78 -2.73 73.45
CA SER A 327 -91.56 -2.92 74.67
C SER A 327 -93.03 -3.05 74.32
N TYR A 328 -93.64 -4.16 74.71
CA TYR A 328 -95.10 -4.32 74.72
C TYR A 328 -95.53 -4.81 76.10
N SER A 329 -96.58 -4.19 76.63
CA SER A 329 -97.17 -4.54 77.92
C SER A 329 -98.12 -5.72 77.72
N VAL A 330 -97.78 -6.87 78.31
CA VAL A 330 -98.76 -7.95 78.47
C VAL A 330 -99.51 -7.74 79.78
N GLY A 331 -100.81 -7.47 79.69
CA GLY A 331 -101.70 -7.61 80.84
C GLY A 331 -101.84 -9.10 81.15
N GLN A 332 -101.04 -9.63 82.06
CA GLN A 332 -101.27 -10.97 82.60
C GLN A 332 -102.32 -10.86 83.71
N SER A 333 -103.55 -11.28 83.40
CA SER A 333 -104.57 -11.51 84.41
C SER A 333 -104.12 -12.68 85.27
N ALA A 334 -103.72 -12.42 86.52
CA ALA A 334 -103.53 -13.46 87.51
C ALA A 334 -104.85 -14.23 87.64
N ALA A 335 -104.83 -15.53 87.37
CA ALA A 335 -105.91 -16.42 87.75
C ALA A 335 -105.95 -16.47 89.28
N ASN A 336 -106.83 -15.67 89.88
CA ASN A 336 -107.02 -15.61 91.32
C ASN A 336 -107.59 -16.95 91.83
N GLY A 337 -106.71 -17.78 92.39
CA GLY A 337 -107.12 -18.73 93.42
C GLY A 337 -107.56 -17.93 94.65
N PHE A 338 -108.84 -18.00 95.00
CA PHE A 338 -109.41 -17.32 96.15
C PHE A 338 -108.93 -17.98 97.44
N GLU A 339 -108.00 -17.36 98.16
CA GLU A 339 -107.68 -17.75 99.54
C GLU A 339 -108.61 -17.02 100.52
N THR A 340 -109.44 -17.78 101.23
CA THR A 340 -110.30 -17.29 102.30
C THR A 340 -109.51 -17.12 103.60
N GLY A 341 -108.82 -15.99 103.75
CA GLY A 341 -108.20 -15.57 104.99
C GLY A 341 -108.20 -14.04 105.12
N PRO A 342 -108.18 -13.44 106.33
CA PRO A 342 -108.47 -12.03 106.55
C PRO A 342 -107.52 -11.01 105.88
N ASN A 343 -106.40 -11.46 105.29
CA ASN A 343 -105.43 -10.61 104.59
C ASN A 343 -104.88 -11.30 103.31
N PRO A 344 -105.61 -11.31 102.17
CA PRO A 344 -105.02 -11.69 100.90
C PRO A 344 -104.22 -10.51 100.33
N HIS A 345 -102.90 -10.66 100.23
CA HIS A 345 -102.03 -9.71 99.55
C HIS A 345 -102.20 -9.82 98.02
N LEU A 346 -102.70 -8.75 97.38
CA LEU A 346 -102.68 -8.61 95.92
C LEU A 346 -101.25 -8.30 95.46
N GLY A 347 -100.46 -9.34 95.19
CA GLY A 347 -99.16 -9.19 94.54
C GLY A 347 -99.32 -9.02 93.03
N SER A 348 -99.31 -7.78 92.52
CA SER A 348 -99.17 -7.55 91.09
C SER A 348 -97.70 -7.73 90.68
N ASN A 349 -97.34 -8.88 90.12
CA ASN A 349 -96.01 -9.07 89.53
C ASN A 349 -96.01 -8.56 88.08
N ALA A 350 -95.72 -7.26 87.89
CA ALA A 350 -95.56 -6.68 86.56
C ALA A 350 -94.19 -7.09 85.97
N GLY A 351 -94.13 -8.24 85.32
CA GLY A 351 -92.92 -8.70 84.63
C GLY A 351 -92.72 -7.95 83.30
N THR A 352 -91.61 -7.22 83.16
CA THR A 352 -91.21 -6.62 81.88
C THR A 352 -90.31 -7.62 81.15
N ASN A 353 -90.74 -8.15 80.00
CA ASN A 353 -89.94 -9.09 79.22
C ASN A 353 -89.15 -8.34 78.15
N THR A 354 -87.82 -8.40 78.18
CA THR A 354 -86.94 -7.70 77.23
C THR A 354 -86.18 -8.70 76.37
N GLY A 355 -86.51 -8.77 75.07
CA GLY A 355 -85.74 -9.51 74.07
C GLY A 355 -84.77 -8.59 73.32
N PHE A 356 -83.58 -9.10 73.00
CA PHE A 356 -82.58 -8.41 72.19
C PHE A 356 -82.63 -8.95 70.75
N ALA A 357 -82.65 -8.06 69.75
CA ALA A 357 -82.43 -8.42 68.35
C ALA A 357 -81.07 -7.88 67.90
N THR A 358 -80.18 -8.77 67.45
CA THR A 358 -78.85 -8.42 66.92
C THR A 358 -78.94 -8.26 65.41
N LEU A 359 -78.44 -7.15 64.85
CA LEU A 359 -78.34 -6.97 63.40
C LEU A 359 -77.40 -8.04 62.80
N PRO A 360 -77.73 -8.65 61.63
CA PRO A 360 -76.80 -9.52 60.92
C PRO A 360 -75.54 -8.77 60.48
N ALA A 361 -74.43 -9.48 60.30
CA ALA A 361 -73.22 -8.92 59.75
C ALA A 361 -73.50 -8.32 58.35
N MET A 362 -73.20 -7.04 58.18
CA MET A 362 -73.27 -6.36 56.89
C MET A 362 -71.89 -6.41 56.24
N THR A 363 -71.78 -7.01 55.06
CA THR A 363 -70.59 -6.94 54.22
C THR A 363 -70.91 -6.13 52.96
N GLY A 364 -70.03 -5.19 52.61
CA GLY A 364 -70.10 -4.39 51.40
C GLY A 364 -68.72 -4.24 50.80
N THR A 365 -68.58 -4.54 49.51
CA THR A 365 -67.36 -4.28 48.76
C THR A 365 -67.61 -3.08 47.84
N THR A 366 -66.91 -1.98 48.09
CA THR A 366 -66.85 -0.84 47.16
C THR A 366 -65.48 -0.85 46.49
N PRO A 367 -65.40 -0.96 45.15
CA PRO A 367 -64.13 -0.79 44.44
C PRO A 367 -63.52 0.59 44.78
N SER A 368 -62.31 0.59 45.32
CA SER A 368 -61.56 1.81 45.64
C SER A 368 -60.52 2.09 44.56
N GLY A 369 -60.92 2.81 43.51
CA GLY A 369 -60.04 3.54 42.58
C GLY A 369 -59.34 2.76 41.46
N GLY A 370 -59.08 3.45 40.33
CA GLY A 370 -58.32 3.00 39.15
C GLY A 370 -59.17 2.85 37.88
N SER A 371 -58.63 3.19 36.69
CA SER A 371 -59.31 3.00 35.38
C SER A 371 -58.74 1.82 34.56
N ASP A 372 -57.84 1.02 35.14
CA ASP A 372 -57.02 -0.02 34.48
C ASP A 372 -56.32 0.45 33.18
N THR A 373 -56.26 1.76 32.97
CA THR A 373 -55.70 2.34 31.75
C THR A 373 -54.18 2.33 31.87
N ALA A 374 -53.51 1.76 30.87
CA ALA A 374 -52.06 1.73 30.84
C ALA A 374 -51.49 3.15 30.81
N HIS A 375 -50.44 3.40 31.59
CA HIS A 375 -49.69 4.64 31.51
C HIS A 375 -48.38 4.43 30.76
N ASN A 376 -47.87 5.52 30.18
CA ASN A 376 -46.62 5.50 29.44
C ASN A 376 -45.46 5.14 30.38
N ASN A 377 -44.67 4.14 29.98
CA ASN A 377 -43.46 3.70 30.67
C ASN A 377 -42.18 4.10 29.91
N VAL A 378 -42.33 4.81 28.79
CA VAL A 378 -41.21 5.29 27.97
C VAL A 378 -40.70 6.64 28.51
N PRO A 379 -39.42 6.76 28.89
CA PRO A 379 -38.83 8.04 29.25
C PRO A 379 -38.77 8.98 28.03
N PRO A 380 -38.50 10.29 28.20
CA PRO A 380 -38.25 11.17 27.06
C PRO A 380 -37.17 10.59 26.14
N ALA A 381 -37.50 10.39 24.86
CA ALA A 381 -36.65 9.68 23.90
C ALA A 381 -36.58 10.40 22.54
N LEU A 382 -35.46 10.21 21.84
CA LEU A 382 -35.22 10.68 20.47
C LEU A 382 -35.05 9.47 19.54
N VAL A 383 -35.72 9.50 18.39
CA VAL A 383 -35.59 8.45 17.37
C VAL A 383 -34.46 8.80 16.40
N CYS A 384 -33.51 7.88 16.25
CA CYS A 384 -32.48 7.90 15.22
C CYS A 384 -32.29 6.48 14.65
N ASN A 385 -31.64 6.37 13.51
CA ASN A 385 -31.33 5.07 12.95
C ASN A 385 -30.21 4.39 13.75
N LEU A 386 -30.15 3.07 13.69
CA LEU A 386 -29.07 2.29 14.29
C LEU A 386 -28.34 1.50 13.21
N ILE A 387 -27.01 1.62 13.19
CA ILE A 387 -26.13 0.96 12.21
C ILE A 387 -25.05 0.14 12.90
N ILE A 388 -24.50 -0.84 12.18
CA ILE A 388 -23.36 -1.68 12.58
C ILE A 388 -22.25 -1.60 11.53
N LYS A 389 -20.99 -1.72 11.96
CA LYS A 389 -19.85 -1.81 11.03
C LYS A 389 -19.84 -3.20 10.41
N ALA A 390 -19.85 -3.29 9.08
CA ALA A 390 -20.10 -4.54 8.37
C ALA A 390 -18.86 -5.19 7.74
N HIS A 391 -17.90 -4.40 7.26
CA HIS A 391 -16.56 -4.88 6.89
C HIS A 391 -15.55 -4.70 8.02
#